data_AF-W5TG08-F1
#
_entry.id   AF-W5TG08-F1
#
_cell.length_a   1.000
_cell.length_b   1.000
_cell.length_c   1.000
_cell.angle_alpha   90.00
_cell.angle_beta   90.00
_cell.angle_gamma   90.00
#
_symmetry.space_group_name_H-M   'P 1'
#
loop_
_entity.id
_entity.type
_entity.pdbx_description
1 polymer ?
#
loop_
_entity_poly.entity_id
_entity_poly.type
_entity_poly.pdbx_seq_one_letter_code
_entity_poly.pdbx_strand_id
1 'polypeptide(L)' 'MTGCTMTARDELENELGGPLAATDRLMATECADLLGLFRQARQQEADGLVESVDAMVRELPRPLRAPTKRIMLGNLLDL' A
#
# COMPACT_ATOMS: atom_id res chain seq x y z
N MET A 1 17.52 26.87 4.09
CA MET A 1 17.20 25.43 4.12
C MET A 1 15.80 25.29 4.71
N THR A 2 14.78 25.29 3.85
CA THR A 2 13.37 25.14 4.27
C THR A 2 12.96 23.74 3.84
N GLY A 3 12.84 22.82 4.79
CA GLY A 3 12.30 21.49 4.53
C GLY A 3 10.86 21.65 4.05
N CYS A 4 10.58 21.16 2.84
CA CYS A 4 9.25 21.18 2.27
C CYS A 4 8.37 20.29 3.16
N THR A 5 7.48 20.87 3.96
CA THR A 5 6.55 20.12 4.79
C THR A 5 5.52 19.51 3.87
N MET A 6 5.61 18.20 3.58
CA MET A 6 4.60 17.52 2.79
C MET A 6 3.25 17.64 3.51
N THR A 7 2.24 18.09 2.78
CA THR A 7 0.89 18.21 3.33
C THR A 7 0.16 16.88 3.19
N ALA A 8 -0.85 16.63 4.04
CA ALA A 8 -1.71 15.44 3.92
C ALA A 8 -2.36 15.31 2.52
N ARG A 9 -2.53 16.45 1.85
CA ARG A 9 -3.00 16.53 0.47
C ARG A 9 -1.95 16.01 -0.52
N ASP A 10 -0.69 16.47 -0.42
CA ASP A 10 0.40 16.01 -1.30
C ASP A 10 0.62 14.50 -1.16
N GLU A 11 0.54 13.99 0.07
CA GLU A 11 0.63 12.55 0.35
C GLU A 11 -0.55 11.78 -0.27
N LEU A 12 -1.77 12.29 -0.13
CA LEU A 12 -2.96 11.68 -0.74
C LEU A 12 -2.88 11.67 -2.27
N GLU A 13 -2.46 12.77 -2.88
CA GLU A 13 -2.29 12.87 -4.33
C GLU A 13 -1.21 11.91 -4.83
N ASN A 14 -0.09 11.77 -4.11
CA ASN A 14 0.95 10.79 -4.46
C ASN A 14 0.40 9.35 -4.45
N GLU A 15 -0.34 8.97 -3.40
CA GLU A 15 -0.96 7.65 -3.28
C GLU A 15 -2.02 7.39 -4.37
N LEU A 16 -2.71 8.43 -4.84
CA LEU A 16 -3.72 8.34 -5.90
C LEU A 16 -3.15 8.46 -7.33
N GLY A 17 -1.83 8.59 -7.48
CA GLY A 17 -1.16 8.64 -8.79
C GLY A 17 -1.05 10.05 -9.40
N GLY A 18 -1.21 11.10 -8.60
CA GLY A 18 -0.98 12.49 -8.96
C GLY A 18 -2.07 13.45 -8.50
N PRO A 19 -1.95 14.75 -8.86
CA PRO A 19 -2.91 15.77 -8.47
C PRO A 19 -4.32 15.51 -9.03
N LEU A 20 -5.34 15.71 -8.18
CA LEU A 20 -6.74 15.52 -8.55
C LEU A 20 -7.56 16.78 -8.24
N ALA A 21 -8.40 17.23 -9.16
CA ALA A 21 -9.26 18.41 -8.91
C ALA A 21 -10.23 18.23 -7.73
N ALA A 22 -10.46 16.99 -7.28
CA ALA A 22 -11.28 16.70 -6.10
C ALA A 22 -10.57 17.08 -4.79
N THR A 23 -9.24 16.92 -4.70
CA THR A 23 -8.48 17.26 -3.49
C THR A 23 -8.39 18.77 -3.27
N ASP A 24 -8.59 19.59 -4.32
CA ASP A 24 -8.74 21.08 -4.24
C ASP A 24 -9.88 21.52 -3.35
N ARG A 25 -10.89 20.66 -3.17
CA ARG A 25 -12.11 20.99 -2.43
C ARG A 25 -12.10 20.47 -1.00
N LEU A 26 -11.04 19.76 -0.60
CA LEU A 26 -10.93 19.12 0.70
C LEU A 26 -10.12 19.96 1.67
N MET A 27 -10.56 19.99 2.91
CA MET A 27 -9.78 20.49 4.03
C MET A 27 -8.62 19.54 4.34
N ALA A 28 -7.57 20.07 4.97
CA ALA A 28 -6.39 19.27 5.33
C ALA A 28 -6.73 18.05 6.21
N THR A 29 -7.72 18.16 7.10
CA THR A 29 -8.22 17.06 7.93
C THR A 29 -8.91 15.99 7.10
N GLU A 30 -9.72 16.38 6.12
CA GLU A 30 -10.41 15.44 5.22
C GLU A 30 -9.42 14.69 4.33
N CYS A 31 -8.37 15.38 3.85
CA CYS A 31 -7.27 14.72 3.15
C CYS A 31 -6.54 13.70 4.04
N ALA A 32 -6.28 14.05 5.31
CA ALA A 32 -5.63 13.14 6.25
C ALA A 32 -6.49 11.91 6.56
N ASP A 33 -7.80 12.09 6.73
CA ASP A 33 -8.74 10.98 6.97
C ASP A 33 -8.82 10.05 5.77
N LEU A 34 -8.94 10.60 4.54
CA LEU A 34 -8.95 9.81 3.32
C LEU A 34 -7.63 9.08 3.08
N LEU A 35 -6.50 9.71 3.38
CA LEU A 35 -5.19 9.08 3.32
C LEU A 35 -5.09 7.90 4.29
N GLY A 36 -5.60 8.06 5.51
CA GLY A 36 -5.68 6.99 6.49
C GLY A 36 -6.51 5.80 5.99
N LEU A 37 -7.70 6.07 5.44
CA LEU A 37 -8.58 5.05 4.86
C LEU A 37 -7.91 4.33 3.68
N PHE A 38 -7.25 5.08 2.80
CA PHE A 38 -6.56 4.51 1.65
C PHE A 38 -5.43 3.58 2.07
N ARG A 39 -4.57 4.01 3.02
CA ARG A 39 -3.48 3.19 3.56
C ARG A 39 -4.01 1.93 4.24
N GLN A 40 -5.10 2.03 5.00
CA GLN A 40 -5.73 0.88 5.63
C GLN A 40 -6.29 -0.11 4.59
N ALA A 41 -6.98 0.38 3.55
CA ALA A 41 -7.48 -0.46 2.48
C ALA A 41 -6.34 -1.18 1.75
N ARG A 42 -5.26 -0.46 1.41
CA ARG A 42 -4.06 -1.05 0.81
C ARG A 42 -3.43 -2.13 1.68
N GLN A 43 -3.36 -1.92 2.99
CA GLN A 43 -2.85 -2.94 3.91
C GLN A 43 -3.73 -4.20 3.91
N GLN A 44 -5.05 -4.03 3.95
CA GLN A 44 -5.99 -5.16 3.90
C GLN A 44 -5.87 -5.95 2.60
N GLU A 45 -5.69 -5.28 1.46
CA GLU A 45 -5.44 -5.92 0.18
C GLU A 45 -4.11 -6.69 0.17
N ALA A 46 -3.05 -6.09 0.72
CA ALA A 46 -1.75 -6.74 0.86
C ALA A 46 -1.84 -8.01 1.72
N ASP A 47 -2.51 -7.94 2.87
CA ASP A 47 -2.70 -9.07 3.78
C ASP A 47 -3.48 -10.21 3.10
N GLY A 48 -4.57 -9.88 2.38
CA GLY A 48 -5.35 -10.86 1.62
C GLY A 48 -4.57 -11.51 0.47
N LEU A 49 -3.69 -10.74 -0.19
CA LEU A 49 -2.79 -11.27 -1.22
C LEU A 49 -1.75 -12.22 -0.62
N VAL A 50 -1.14 -11.86 0.52
CA VAL A 50 -0.20 -12.72 1.24
C VAL A 50 -0.86 -14.03 1.66
N GLU A 51 -2.09 -13.98 2.20
CA GLU A 51 -2.84 -15.18 2.58
C GLU A 51 -3.11 -16.09 1.37
N SER A 52 -3.52 -15.49 0.24
CA SER A 52 -3.78 -16.22 -1.01
C SER A 52 -2.52 -16.90 -1.55
N VAL A 53 -1.38 -16.22 -1.52
CA VAL A 53 -0.08 -16.80 -1.92
C VAL A 53 0.35 -17.89 -0.96
N ASP A 54 0.17 -17.70 0.34
CA ASP A 54 0.51 -18.71 1.34
C ASP A 54 -0.31 -19.99 1.19
N ALA A 55 -1.61 -19.88 0.88
CA ALA A 55 -2.45 -21.02 0.57
C ALA A 55 -1.92 -21.80 -0.63
N MET A 56 -1.55 -21.11 -1.72
CA MET A 56 -1.03 -21.74 -2.92
C MET A 56 0.38 -22.36 -2.72
N VAL A 57 1.26 -21.69 -1.96
CA VAL A 57 2.63 -22.16 -1.68
C VAL A 57 2.62 -23.41 -0.79
N ARG A 58 1.62 -23.61 0.06
CA ARG A 58 1.49 -24.82 0.90
C ARG A 58 1.40 -26.10 0.07
N GLU A 59 0.87 -26.04 -1.14
CA GLU A 59 0.77 -27.16 -2.07
C GLU A 59 2.13 -27.55 -2.69
N LEU A 60 3.16 -26.70 -2.58
CA LEU A 60 4.49 -26.98 -3.10
C LEU A 60 5.31 -27.87 -2.15
N PRO A 61 6.25 -28.68 -2.68
CA PRO A 61 7.29 -29.34 -1.90
C PRO A 61 8.07 -28.32 -1.05
N ARG A 62 8.34 -28.67 0.22
CA ARG A 62 9.01 -27.80 1.20
C ARG A 62 10.20 -26.98 0.68
N PRO A 63 11.16 -27.53 -0.08
CA PRO A 63 12.32 -26.75 -0.55
C PRO A 63 11.96 -25.60 -1.51
N LEU A 64 10.80 -25.67 -2.19
CA LEU A 64 10.38 -24.66 -3.17
C LEU A 64 9.51 -23.56 -2.57
N ARG A 65 9.02 -23.73 -1.34
CA ARG A 65 8.03 -22.81 -0.76
C ARG A 65 8.55 -21.39 -0.59
N ALA A 66 9.70 -21.25 0.07
CA ALA A 66 10.32 -19.95 0.33
C ALA A 66 10.73 -19.19 -0.95
N PRO A 67 11.41 -19.80 -1.94
CA PRO A 67 11.75 -19.09 -3.17
C PRO A 67 10.50 -18.69 -3.97
N THR A 68 9.47 -19.54 -4.06
CA THR A 68 8.23 -19.17 -4.76
C THR A 68 7.50 -18.03 -4.06
N LYS A 69 7.38 -18.07 -2.73
CA LYS A 69 6.78 -16.96 -1.96
C LYS A 69 7.52 -15.64 -2.20
N ARG A 70 8.86 -15.67 -2.23
CA ARG A 70 9.69 -14.49 -2.48
C ARG A 70 9.51 -13.91 -3.89
N ILE A 71 9.39 -14.78 -4.90
CA ILE A 71 9.15 -14.34 -6.29
C ILE A 71 7.75 -13.71 -6.43
N MET A 72 6.74 -14.29 -5.78
CA MET A 72 5.35 -13.87 -5.96
C MET A 72 4.95 -12.66 -5.13
N LEU A 73 5.56 -12.48 -3.95
CA LEU A 73 5.30 -11.31 -3.11
C LEU A 73 6.31 -10.18 -3.33
N GLY A 74 7.49 -10.45 -3.90
CA GLY A 74 8.49 -9.41 -4.18
C GLY A 74 8.77 -8.54 -2.94
N ASN A 75 8.59 -7.22 -3.10
CA ASN A 75 8.81 -6.21 -2.06
C ASN A 75 7.65 -6.07 -1.06
N LEU A 76 6.53 -6.80 -1.21
CA LEU A 76 5.49 -6.85 -0.17
C LEU A 76 5.99 -7.48 1.13
N LEU A 77 7.15 -8.15 1.10
CA LEU A 77 7.85 -8.66 2.28
C LEU A 77 8.70 -7.60 3.00
N ASP A 78 8.92 -6.44 2.37
CA ASP A 78 9.75 -5.35 2.90
C ASP A 78 8.91 -4.20 3.51
N LEU A 79 7.58 -4.35 3.54
CA LEU A 79 6.62 -3.49 4.26
C LEU A 79 6.41 -3.98 5.69
#